data_AF-A0A6B7HCU0-F1
#
_entry.id   AF-A0A6B7HCU0-F1
#
_cell.length_a   1.000
_cell.length_b   1.000
_cell.length_c   1.000
_cell.angle_alpha   90.00
_cell.angle_beta   90.00
_cell.angle_gamma   90.00
#
_symmetry.space_group_name_H-M   'P 1'
#
loop_
_entity.id
_entity.type
_entity.pdbx_description
1 polymer ?
#
loop_
_entity_poly.entity_id
_entity_poly.type
_entity_poly.pdbx_seq_one_letter_code
_entity_poly.pdbx_strand_id
1 'polypeptide(L)'
;IYLRAEYAKTVGSIIVMIDLVMGYTAIQSIAYCARENDMLLHLHRAGNSTYARQKNHGINFRVICKWMRMSGVDHIHAGTVV
;
A
#
# COMPACT_ATOMS: atom_id res chain seq x y z
N ILE A 1 11.14 2.27 -8.37
CA ILE A 1 9.88 2.87 -7.84
C ILE A 1 9.99 4.39 -7.80
N TYR A 2 11.00 4.97 -7.12
CA TYR A 2 11.16 6.43 -7.02
C TYR A 2 11.10 7.19 -8.35
N LEU A 3 11.78 6.74 -9.41
CA LEU A 3 11.70 7.39 -10.72
C LEU A 3 10.26 7.61 -11.23
N ARG A 4 9.35 6.66 -10.95
CA ARG A 4 7.94 6.77 -11.35
C ARG A 4 7.16 7.71 -10.43
N ALA A 5 7.46 7.70 -9.13
CA ALA A 5 6.84 8.59 -8.15
C ALA A 5 7.26 10.05 -8.39
N GLU A 6 8.55 10.29 -8.63
CA GLU A 6 9.08 11.60 -9.03
C GLU A 6 8.45 12.07 -10.32
N TYR A 7 8.38 11.21 -11.34
CA TYR A 7 7.70 11.58 -12.58
C TYR A 7 6.24 11.97 -12.33
N ALA A 8 5.49 11.19 -11.53
CA ALA A 8 4.10 11.50 -11.16
C ALA A 8 3.98 12.85 -10.46
N LYS A 9 4.92 13.18 -9.56
CA LYS A 9 5.01 14.51 -8.94
C LYS A 9 5.29 15.60 -9.97
N THR A 10 6.26 15.41 -10.86
CA THR A 10 6.63 16.43 -11.87
C THR A 10 5.50 16.76 -12.83
N VAL A 11 4.63 15.80 -13.15
CA VAL A 11 3.45 16.03 -14.00
C VAL A 11 2.24 16.51 -13.20
N GLY A 12 2.38 16.73 -11.89
CA GLY A 12 1.34 17.29 -11.03
C GLY A 12 0.24 16.33 -10.61
N SER A 13 0.49 15.01 -10.61
CA SER A 13 -0.48 14.06 -10.03
C SER A 13 -0.63 14.31 -8.54
N ILE A 14 -1.84 14.20 -8.00
CA ILE A 14 -2.11 14.29 -6.55
C ILE A 14 -1.95 12.94 -5.83
N ILE A 15 -1.94 11.84 -6.59
CA ILE A 15 -2.00 10.48 -6.04
C ILE A 15 -1.14 9.52 -6.84
N VAL A 16 -0.57 8.54 -6.14
CA VAL A 16 0.09 7.36 -6.73
C VAL A 16 -0.46 6.09 -6.09
N MET A 17 -0.24 4.96 -6.76
CA MET A 17 -0.56 3.65 -6.21
C MET A 17 0.64 2.71 -6.18
N ILE A 18 0.62 1.80 -5.22
CA ILE A 18 1.57 0.71 -5.06
C ILE A 18 0.84 -0.60 -4.82
N ASP A 19 1.52 -1.71 -5.13
CA ASP A 19 1.02 -3.05 -4.84
C ASP A 19 1.73 -3.64 -3.62
N LEU A 20 0.97 -4.34 -2.78
CA LEU A 20 1.49 -5.03 -1.59
C LEU A 20 2.61 -6.03 -1.92
N VAL A 21 2.65 -6.60 -3.14
CA VAL A 21 3.74 -7.49 -3.59
C VAL A 21 5.11 -6.79 -3.68
N MET A 22 5.17 -5.46 -3.63
CA MET A 22 6.43 -4.73 -3.51
C MET A 22 7.14 -4.99 -2.17
N GLY A 23 6.42 -5.42 -1.13
CA GLY A 23 6.96 -5.76 0.17
C GLY A 23 7.10 -4.58 1.14
N TYR A 24 7.17 -4.90 2.44
CA TYR A 24 7.04 -3.91 3.51
C TYR A 24 8.13 -2.83 3.52
N THR A 25 9.39 -3.19 3.22
CA THR A 25 10.48 -2.21 3.15
C THR A 25 10.20 -1.15 2.08
N ALA A 26 9.80 -1.55 0.88
CA ALA A 26 9.49 -0.62 -0.19
C ALA A 26 8.24 0.22 0.12
N ILE A 27 7.23 -0.36 0.80
CA ILE A 27 6.03 0.35 1.25
C ILE A 27 6.38 1.44 2.26
N GLN A 28 7.24 1.16 3.24
CA GLN A 28 7.67 2.18 4.19
C GLN A 28 8.47 3.28 3.50
N SER A 29 9.41 2.91 2.63
CA SER A 29 10.19 3.86 1.84
C SER A 29 9.31 4.82 1.03
N ILE A 30 8.31 4.29 0.32
CA ILE A 30 7.44 5.12 -0.53
C ILE A 30 6.40 5.90 0.28
N ALA A 31 6.01 5.45 1.47
CA ALA A 31 5.16 6.22 2.38
C ALA A 31 5.86 7.47 2.91
N TYR A 32 7.14 7.38 3.29
CA TYR A 32 7.93 8.56 3.65
C TYR A 32 8.10 9.51 2.47
N CYS A 33 8.44 8.99 1.29
CA CYS A 33 8.53 9.78 0.06
C CYS A 33 7.19 10.45 -0.29
N ALA A 34 6.05 9.77 -0.15
CA ALA A 34 4.74 10.35 -0.41
C ALA A 34 4.46 11.55 0.51
N ARG A 35 4.80 11.43 1.81
CA ARG A 35 4.70 12.54 2.76
C ARG A 35 5.59 13.73 2.40
N GLU A 36 6.83 13.49 2.02
CA GLU A 36 7.79 14.54 1.66
C GLU A 36 7.46 15.26 0.34
N ASN A 37 6.60 14.66 -0.47
CA ASN A 37 6.26 15.14 -1.81
C ASN A 37 4.81 15.58 -1.96
N ASP A 38 4.06 15.71 -0.86
CA ASP A 38 2.64 16.09 -0.83
C ASP A 38 1.74 15.20 -1.70
N MET A 39 2.02 13.89 -1.70
CA MET A 39 1.33 12.89 -2.52
C MET A 39 0.42 11.99 -1.68
N LEU A 40 -0.78 11.72 -2.17
CA LEU A 40 -1.61 10.62 -1.65
C LEU A 40 -1.06 9.26 -2.10
N LEU A 41 -1.09 8.27 -1.21
CA LEU A 41 -0.58 6.93 -1.45
C LEU A 41 -1.67 5.85 -1.31
N HIS A 42 -2.12 5.32 -2.45
CA HIS A 42 -3.07 4.21 -2.52
C HIS A 42 -2.37 2.85 -2.52
N LEU A 43 -2.75 1.95 -1.62
CA LEU A 43 -2.24 0.58 -1.58
C LEU A 43 -3.26 -0.41 -2.15
N HIS A 44 -2.90 -1.05 -3.25
CA HIS A 44 -3.58 -2.25 -3.71
C HIS A 44 -3.00 -3.49 -3.01
N ARG A 45 -3.88 -4.37 -2.52
CA ARG A 45 -3.50 -5.52 -1.67
C ARG A 45 -3.13 -6.78 -2.46
N ALA A 46 -2.49 -6.64 -3.62
CA ALA A 46 -2.06 -7.78 -4.44
C ALA A 46 -1.29 -8.82 -3.61
N GLY A 47 -1.59 -10.10 -3.81
CA GLY A 47 -0.97 -11.19 -3.06
C GLY A 47 -1.53 -11.43 -1.65
N ASN A 48 -2.32 -10.53 -1.07
CA ASN A 48 -2.88 -10.71 0.29
C ASN A 48 -3.61 -12.05 0.49
N SER A 49 -4.45 -12.44 -0.47
CA SER A 49 -5.30 -13.62 -0.33
C SER A 49 -4.54 -14.96 -0.38
N THR A 50 -3.25 -14.98 -0.73
CA THR A 50 -2.45 -16.21 -0.70
C THR A 50 -2.22 -16.70 0.73
N TYR A 51 -2.25 -15.80 1.73
CA TYR A 51 -2.09 -16.13 3.15
C TYR A 51 -3.18 -15.55 4.06
N ALA A 52 -4.14 -14.77 3.54
CA ALA A 52 -5.23 -14.22 4.35
C ALA A 52 -6.61 -14.88 4.13
N ARG A 53 -6.69 -15.88 3.24
CA ARG A 53 -7.97 -16.49 2.83
C ARG A 53 -8.43 -17.64 3.73
N GLN A 54 -7.52 -18.56 4.07
CA GLN A 54 -7.88 -19.78 4.79
C GLN A 54 -8.01 -19.52 6.28
N LYS A 55 -8.98 -20.18 6.93
CA LYS A 55 -9.27 -19.96 8.36
C LYS A 55 -8.23 -20.59 9.28
N ASN A 56 -7.64 -21.71 8.85
CA ASN A 56 -6.77 -22.57 9.66
C ASN A 56 -5.29 -22.18 9.64
N HIS A 57 -4.84 -21.38 8.67
CA HIS A 57 -3.43 -20.99 8.54
C HIS A 57 -3.27 -19.66 7.82
N GLY A 58 -2.26 -18.89 8.22
CA GLY A 58 -1.86 -17.63 7.60
C GLY A 58 -2.06 -16.41 8.52
N ILE A 59 -2.28 -15.25 7.92
CA ILE A 59 -2.41 -13.96 8.62
C ILE A 59 -3.76 -13.35 8.27
N ASN A 60 -4.64 -13.20 9.26
CA ASN A 60 -5.92 -12.55 9.00
C ASN A 60 -5.70 -11.10 8.52
N PHE A 61 -6.43 -10.69 7.48
CA PHE A 61 -6.28 -9.37 6.87
C PHE A 61 -6.38 -8.20 7.86
N ARG A 62 -7.12 -8.34 8.97
CA ARG A 62 -7.20 -7.30 10.02
C ARG A 62 -5.82 -6.92 10.60
N VAL A 63 -4.87 -7.85 10.64
CA VAL A 63 -3.50 -7.60 11.12
C VAL A 63 -2.73 -6.79 10.08
N ILE A 64 -2.86 -7.15 8.80
CA ILE A 64 -2.25 -6.42 7.68
C ILE A 64 -2.78 -4.99 7.61
N CYS A 65 -4.09 -4.76 7.85
CA CYS A 65 -4.63 -3.40 7.95
C CYS A 65 -3.92 -2.56 9.02
N LYS A 66 -3.61 -3.14 10.19
CA LYS A 66 -2.86 -2.44 11.25
C LYS A 66 -1.44 -2.11 10.78
N TRP A 67 -0.74 -3.07 10.20
CA TRP A 67 0.62 -2.87 9.70
C TRP A 67 0.66 -1.81 8.60
N MET A 68 -0.26 -1.86 7.64
CA MET A 68 -0.27 -0.89 6.54
C MET A 68 -0.65 0.52 7.01
N ARG A 69 -1.54 0.63 8.01
CA ARG A 69 -1.80 1.91 8.70
C ARG A 69 -0.56 2.44 9.41
N MET A 70 0.23 1.57 10.07
CA MET A 70 1.50 1.94 10.70
C MET A 70 2.58 2.30 9.66
N SER A 71 2.62 1.59 8.53
CA SER A 71 3.54 1.89 7.43
C SER A 71 3.21 3.21 6.72
N GLY A 72 1.98 3.72 6.86
CA GLY A 72 1.62 5.07 6.43
C GLY A 72 1.00 5.18 5.05
N VAL A 73 0.24 4.16 4.58
CA VAL A 73 -0.56 4.29 3.36
C VAL A 73 -1.88 5.03 3.64
N ASP A 74 -2.36 5.82 2.68
CA ASP A 74 -3.59 6.61 2.85
C ASP A 74 -4.85 5.79 2.55
N HIS A 75 -4.79 4.95 1.51
CA HIS A 75 -5.88 4.05 1.14
C HIS A 75 -5.41 2.59 1.09
N ILE A 76 -6.31 1.66 1.42
CA ILE A 76 -6.09 0.22 1.22
C ILE A 76 -7.40 -0.45 0.81
N HIS A 77 -7.36 -1.34 -0.18
CA HIS A 77 -8.53 -2.14 -0.54
C HIS A 77 -9.01 -2.99 0.65
N ALA A 78 -10.27 -2.85 1.06
CA ALA A 78 -10.81 -3.52 2.25
C ALA A 78 -11.81 -4.65 1.96
N GLY A 79 -12.33 -4.77 0.73
CA GLY A 79 -13.39 -5.72 0.38
C GLY A 79 -14.78 -5.08 0.43
N THR A 80 -15.73 -5.67 -0.30
CA THR A 80 -17.07 -5.09 -0.58
C THR A 80 -18.22 -5.85 0.05
N VAL A 81 -17.95 -6.99 0.69
CA VAL A 81 -18.95 -7.97 1.17
C VAL A 81 -19.69 -8.68 0.03
N VAL A 82 -20.28 -7.91 -0.91
CA VAL A 82 -20.95 -8.41 -2.13
C VAL A 82 -19.96 -8.88 -3.19
#